data_AF-A0A6B0WCJ5-F1
#
_entry.id   AF-A0A6B0WCJ5-F1
#
_cell.length_a   1.000
_cell.length_b   1.000
_cell.length_c   1.000
_cell.angle_alpha   90.00
_cell.angle_beta   90.00
_cell.angle_gamma   90.00
#
_symmetry.space_group_name_H-M   'P 1'
#
loop_
_entity.id
_entity.type
_entity.pdbx_description
1 polymer ?
#
loop_
_entity_poly.entity_id
_entity_poly.type
_entity_poly.pdbx_seq_one_letter_code
_entity_poly.pdbx_strand_id
1 'polypeptide(L)'
;MILMNRDRYESLSDEHKAVLDRTGGVAGAAILGAGWDAADRIGRMAAEEAGNTISVISDAELARFREAAKGVTEAWIALADERGYDGQALYDSLVETIRKHSGG
;
A
#
# COMPACT_ATOMS: atom_id res chain seq x y z
N MET A 1 0.39 -6.60 -7.33
CA MET A 1 1.36 -7.51 -6.66
C MET A 1 2.48 -7.82 -7.63
N ILE A 2 3.74 -7.75 -7.20
CA ILE A 2 4.87 -8.18 -8.02
C ILE A 2 5.31 -9.54 -7.48
N LEU A 3 5.17 -10.57 -8.31
CA LEU A 3 5.40 -11.97 -7.93
C LEU A 3 6.29 -12.64 -8.96
N MET A 4 7.10 -13.60 -8.51
CA MET A 4 7.93 -14.45 -9.37
C MET A 4 7.50 -15.91 -9.22
N ASN A 5 7.52 -16.66 -10.33
CA ASN A 5 7.30 -18.11 -10.27
C ASN A 5 8.40 -18.80 -9.46
N ARG A 6 8.01 -19.67 -8.53
CA ARG A 6 8.92 -20.33 -7.60
C ARG A 6 9.94 -21.23 -8.30
N ASP A 7 9.50 -22.10 -9.21
CA ASP A 7 10.39 -23.04 -9.89
C ASP A 7 11.45 -22.32 -10.72
N ARG A 8 11.06 -21.21 -11.36
CA ARG A 8 11.99 -20.34 -12.08
C ARG A 8 12.98 -19.66 -11.16
N TYR A 9 12.53 -19.15 -10.02
CA TYR A 9 13.41 -18.56 -9.02
C TYR A 9 14.43 -19.60 -8.52
N GLU A 10 13.97 -20.79 -8.18
CA GLU A 10 14.85 -21.84 -7.66
C GLU A 10 15.87 -22.34 -8.68
N SER A 11 15.54 -22.29 -9.98
CA SER A 11 16.45 -22.64 -11.06
C SER A 11 17.57 -21.63 -11.33
N LEU A 12 17.53 -20.44 -10.71
CA LEU A 12 18.57 -19.43 -10.86
C LEU A 12 19.84 -19.80 -10.08
N SER A 13 20.98 -19.26 -10.53
CA SER A 13 22.22 -19.28 -9.75
C SER A 13 22.07 -18.45 -8.47
N ASP A 14 22.89 -18.75 -7.46
CA ASP A 14 22.90 -18.02 -6.19
C ASP A 14 23.19 -16.53 -6.38
N GLU A 15 24.05 -16.17 -7.34
CA GLU A 15 24.33 -14.77 -7.68
C GLU A 15 23.07 -14.04 -8.16
N HIS A 16 22.29 -14.66 -9.05
CA HIS A 16 21.05 -14.07 -9.54
C HIS A 16 19.96 -14.01 -8.47
N LYS A 17 19.85 -15.04 -7.62
CA LYS A 17 18.94 -15.02 -6.46
C LYS A 17 19.28 -13.87 -5.53
N ALA A 18 20.56 -13.67 -5.21
CA ALA A 18 21.01 -12.60 -4.33
C ALA A 18 20.68 -11.19 -4.87
N VAL A 19 20.74 -10.98 -6.19
CA VAL A 19 20.30 -9.72 -6.81
C VAL A 19 18.81 -9.50 -6.60
N LEU A 20 17.99 -10.52 -6.89
CA LEU A 20 16.54 -10.43 -6.74
C LEU A 20 16.13 -10.19 -5.30
N ASP A 21 16.73 -10.92 -4.36
CA ASP A 21 16.44 -10.82 -2.92
C ASP A 21 16.76 -9.43 -2.38
N ARG A 22 17.86 -8.81 -2.85
CA ARG A 22 18.24 -7.45 -2.46
C ARG A 22 17.23 -6.41 -2.94
N THR A 23 16.55 -6.66 -4.05
CA THR A 23 15.53 -5.75 -4.62
C THR A 23 14.09 -6.19 -4.36
N GLY A 24 13.90 -7.32 -3.68
CA GLY A 24 12.61 -7.85 -3.27
C GLY A 24 12.17 -7.30 -1.92
N GLY A 25 11.10 -7.87 -1.37
CA GLY A 25 10.61 -7.56 -0.03
C GLY A 25 10.38 -6.06 0.22
N VAL A 26 10.81 -5.58 1.40
CA VAL A 26 10.60 -4.19 1.83
C VAL A 26 11.36 -3.19 0.96
N ALA A 27 12.58 -3.52 0.51
CA ALA A 27 13.37 -2.63 -0.35
C ALA A 27 12.70 -2.45 -1.71
N GLY A 28 12.22 -3.54 -2.32
CA GLY A 28 11.42 -3.49 -3.54
C GLY A 28 10.13 -2.71 -3.37
N ALA A 29 9.41 -2.92 -2.26
CA ALA A 29 8.19 -2.18 -1.95
C ALA A 29 8.44 -0.67 -1.85
N ALA A 30 9.55 -0.24 -1.24
CA ALA A 30 9.93 1.16 -1.16
C ALA A 30 10.24 1.78 -2.53
N ILE A 31 10.99 1.06 -3.39
CA ILE A 31 11.30 1.50 -4.76
C ILE A 31 10.01 1.68 -5.57
N LEU A 32 9.10 0.70 -5.49
CA LEU A 32 7.83 0.77 -6.20
C LEU A 32 6.91 1.87 -5.65
N GLY A 33 6.86 2.05 -4.32
CA GLY A 33 6.11 3.12 -3.67
C GLY A 33 6.54 4.51 -4.16
N ALA A 34 7.84 4.78 -4.19
CA ALA A 34 8.36 6.04 -4.72
C ALA A 34 8.04 6.25 -6.21
N GLY A 35 7.99 5.16 -6.99
CA GLY A 35 7.55 5.19 -8.39
C GLY A 35 6.08 5.57 -8.55
N TRP A 36 5.21 5.06 -7.66
CA TRP A 36 3.78 5.44 -7.62
C TRP A 36 3.61 6.92 -7.24
N ASP A 37 4.32 7.41 -6.22
CA ASP A 37 4.25 8.82 -5.84
C ASP A 37 4.71 9.75 -6.99
N ALA A 38 5.71 9.32 -7.76
CA ALA A 38 6.16 10.04 -8.94
C ALA A 38 5.10 10.03 -10.05
N ALA A 39 4.44 8.90 -10.28
CA ALA A 39 3.36 8.79 -11.25
C ALA A 39 2.16 9.67 -10.87
N ASP A 40 1.81 9.74 -9.58
CA ASP A 40 0.74 10.61 -9.08
C ASP A 40 1.03 12.10 -9.36
N ARG A 41 2.27 12.55 -9.19
CA ARG A 41 2.68 13.92 -9.54
C ARG A 41 2.52 14.20 -11.03
N ILE A 42 2.92 13.26 -11.89
CA ILE A 42 2.79 13.40 -13.35
C ILE A 42 1.31 13.43 -13.74
N GLY A 43 0.49 12.53 -13.18
CA GLY A 43 -0.95 12.48 -13.46
C GLY A 43 -1.66 13.75 -13.03
N ARG A 44 -1.28 14.32 -11.87
CA ARG A 44 -1.78 15.61 -11.40
C ARG A 44 -1.47 16.74 -12.39
N MET A 45 -0.21 16.85 -12.83
CA MET A 45 0.20 17.87 -13.80
C MET A 45 -0.58 17.75 -15.11
N ALA A 46 -0.74 16.53 -15.63
CA ALA A 46 -1.50 16.30 -16.86
C ALA A 46 -2.98 16.72 -16.72
N ALA A 47 -3.60 16.48 -15.56
CA ALA A 47 -4.96 16.93 -15.29
C ALA A 47 -5.06 18.46 -15.23
N GLU A 48 -4.09 19.13 -14.61
CA GLU A 48 -4.02 20.60 -14.55
C GLU A 48 -3.82 21.20 -15.95
N GLU A 49 -2.93 20.63 -16.78
CA GLU A 49 -2.70 21.04 -18.18
C GLU A 49 -3.94 20.84 -19.07
N ALA A 50 -4.73 19.80 -18.81
CA ALA A 50 -6.00 19.56 -19.48
C ALA A 50 -7.12 20.53 -19.04
N GLY A 51 -6.86 21.42 -18.08
CA GLY A 51 -7.82 22.39 -17.57
C GLY A 51 -8.78 21.82 -16.51
N ASN A 52 -8.49 20.66 -15.93
CA ASN A 52 -9.32 20.08 -14.86
C ASN A 52 -9.15 20.84 -13.54
N THR A 53 -10.23 20.91 -12.76
CA THR A 53 -10.18 21.44 -11.39
C THR A 53 -9.86 20.32 -10.40
N ILE A 54 -8.82 20.51 -9.58
CA ILE A 54 -8.44 19.57 -8.52
C ILE A 54 -8.79 20.20 -7.17
N SER A 55 -9.84 19.68 -6.53
CA SER A 55 -10.33 20.16 -5.24
C SER A 55 -9.77 19.35 -4.08
N VAL A 56 -9.30 20.03 -3.04
CA VAL A 56 -8.89 19.39 -1.78
C VAL A 56 -10.09 19.37 -0.83
N ILE A 57 -10.39 18.19 -0.29
CA ILE A 57 -11.48 18.02 0.69
C ILE A 57 -11.12 18.76 1.98
N SER A 58 -12.05 19.57 2.50
CA SER A 58 -11.84 20.29 3.76
C SER A 58 -11.80 19.33 4.95
N ASP A 59 -11.20 19.74 6.08
CA ASP A 59 -11.13 18.91 7.28
C ASP A 59 -12.52 18.51 7.81
N ALA A 60 -13.50 19.41 7.73
CA ALA A 60 -14.87 19.16 8.14
C ALA A 60 -15.52 18.08 7.27
N GLU A 61 -15.31 18.14 5.95
CA GLU A 61 -15.85 17.15 5.03
C GLU A 61 -15.10 15.81 5.16
N LEU A 62 -13.78 15.84 5.33
CA LEU A 62 -12.96 14.66 5.63
C LEU A 62 -13.43 13.96 6.91
N ALA A 63 -13.80 14.71 7.95
CA ALA A 63 -14.36 14.13 9.18
C ALA A 63 -15.69 13.40 8.91
N ARG A 64 -16.57 13.96 8.06
CA ARG A 64 -17.82 13.28 7.64
C ARG A 64 -17.54 12.00 6.87
N PHE A 65 -16.56 12.00 5.96
CA PHE A 65 -16.13 10.78 5.26
C PHE A 65 -15.57 9.73 6.21
N ARG A 66 -14.74 10.13 7.19
CA ARG A 66 -14.20 9.22 8.22
C ARG A 66 -15.31 8.60 9.06
N GLU A 67 -16.31 9.38 9.46
CA GLU A 67 -17.47 8.88 10.19
C GLU A 67 -18.24 7.82 9.38
N ALA A 68 -18.55 8.14 8.12
CA ALA A 68 -19.26 7.23 7.22
C ALA A 68 -18.50 5.92 6.95
N ALA A 69 -17.16 5.96 7.01
CA ALA A 69 -16.30 4.81 6.75
C ALA A 69 -16.01 3.94 7.99
N LYS A 70 -16.43 4.33 9.21
CA LYS A 70 -16.07 3.60 10.44
C LYS A 70 -16.41 2.11 10.40
N GLY A 71 -17.57 1.76 9.88
CA GLY A 71 -18.02 0.36 9.80
C GLY A 71 -17.20 -0.53 8.86
N VAL A 72 -16.38 0.05 7.97
CA VAL A 72 -15.55 -0.72 7.04
C VAL A 72 -14.46 -1.48 7.79
N THR A 73 -13.81 -0.84 8.77
CA THR A 73 -12.76 -1.48 9.57
C THR A 73 -13.35 -2.60 10.43
N GLU A 74 -14.47 -2.34 11.09
CA GLU A 74 -15.16 -3.33 11.94
C GLU A 74 -15.61 -4.54 11.13
N ALA A 75 -16.20 -4.32 9.94
CA ALA A 75 -16.60 -5.39 9.05
C ALA A 75 -15.40 -6.22 8.55
N TRP A 76 -14.26 -5.59 8.30
CA TRP A 76 -13.05 -6.29 7.88
C TRP A 76 -12.46 -7.15 9.01
N ILE A 77 -12.44 -6.64 10.24
CA ILE A 77 -11.99 -7.38 11.43
C ILE A 77 -12.89 -8.61 11.64
N ALA A 78 -14.21 -8.42 11.62
CA ALA A 78 -15.16 -9.53 11.75
C ALA A 78 -14.97 -10.59 10.65
N LEU A 79 -14.72 -10.17 9.40
CA LEU A 79 -14.43 -11.08 8.29
C LEU A 79 -13.13 -11.86 8.51
N ALA A 80 -12.10 -11.24 9.09
CA ALA A 80 -10.85 -11.92 9.41
C ALA A 80 -11.05 -12.97 10.52
N ASP A 81 -11.84 -12.63 11.55
CA ASP A 81 -12.22 -13.56 12.62
C ASP A 81 -13.03 -14.75 12.10
N GLU A 82 -14.01 -14.51 11.22
CA GLU A 82 -14.80 -15.56 10.55
C GLU A 82 -13.92 -16.52 9.73
N ARG A 83 -12.78 -16.04 9.23
CA ARG A 83 -11.79 -16.84 8.50
C ARG A 83 -10.77 -17.54 9.40
N GLY A 84 -10.91 -17.40 10.72
CA GLY A 84 -10.05 -18.05 11.71
C GLY A 84 -8.73 -17.32 11.96
N TYR A 85 -8.63 -16.04 11.62
CA TYR A 85 -7.51 -15.18 12.00
C TYR A 85 -7.85 -14.36 13.24
N ASP A 86 -6.83 -13.76 13.87
CA ASP A 86 -7.02 -12.70 14.85
C ASP A 86 -7.12 -11.36 14.09
N GLY A 87 -8.35 -10.95 13.74
CA GLY A 87 -8.60 -9.78 12.92
C GLY A 87 -8.10 -8.48 13.55
N GLN A 88 -8.26 -8.36 14.88
CA GLN A 88 -7.80 -7.19 15.62
C GLN A 88 -6.27 -7.12 15.61
N ALA A 89 -5.57 -8.23 15.87
CA ALA A 89 -4.11 -8.25 15.82
C ALA A 89 -3.56 -7.94 14.41
N LEU A 90 -4.21 -8.41 13.35
CA LEU A 90 -3.82 -8.08 11.98
C LEU A 90 -4.00 -6.59 11.66
N TYR A 91 -5.10 -5.99 12.09
CA TYR A 91 -5.34 -4.56 11.93
C TYR A 91 -4.29 -3.72 12.68
N ASP A 92 -4.03 -4.06 13.95
CA ASP A 92 -3.07 -3.33 14.76
C ASP A 92 -1.65 -3.44 14.19
N SER A 93 -1.25 -4.63 13.72
CA SER A 93 0.03 -4.86 13.05
C SER A 93 0.17 -4.03 11.77
N LEU A 94 -0.89 -3.93 10.96
CA LEU A 94 -0.90 -3.08 9.77
C LEU A 94 -0.70 -1.61 10.13
N VAL A 95 -1.48 -1.10 11.09
CA VAL A 95 -1.41 0.31 11.52
C VAL A 95 -0.03 0.63 12.10
N GLU A 96 0.56 -0.26 12.89
CA GLU A 96 1.93 -0.11 13.40
C GLU A 96 2.96 -0.07 12.26
N THR A 97 2.84 -0.98 11.30
CA THR A 97 3.73 -1.05 10.13
C THR A 97 3.64 0.24 9.30
N ILE A 98 2.43 0.77 9.08
CA ILE A 98 2.23 2.06 8.43
C ILE A 98 2.95 3.15 9.22
N ARG A 99 2.68 3.30 10.52
CA ARG A 99 3.34 4.34 11.35
C ARG A 99 4.87 4.26 11.29
N LYS A 100 5.42 3.06 11.29
CA LYS A 100 6.87 2.83 11.20
C LYS A 100 7.47 3.29 9.88
N HIS A 101 6.72 3.20 8.78
CA HIS A 101 7.21 3.48 7.42
C HIS A 101 6.66 4.76 6.79
N SER A 102 5.67 5.41 7.40
CA SER A 102 5.11 6.70 6.95
C SER A 102 5.92 7.92 7.42
N GLY A 103 6.99 7.71 8.21
CA GLY A 103 7.92 8.77 8.59
C GLY A 103 8.97 9.01 7.51
N GLY A 104 8.59 9.75 6.46
CA GLY A 104 9.46 10.35 5.45
C GLY A 104 9.09 11.81 5.27
#